data_AF-A0A817LYQ5-F1
#
_entry.id   AF-A0A817LYQ5-F1
#
_cell.length_a   1.000
_cell.length_b   1.000
_cell.length_c   1.000
_cell.angle_alpha   90.00
_cell.angle_beta   90.00
_cell.angle_gamma   90.00
#
_symmetry.space_group_name_H-M   'P 1'
#
loop_
_entity.id
_entity.type
_entity.pdbx_description
1 polymer ?
#
loop_
_entity_poly.entity_id
_entity_poly.type
_entity_poly.pdbx_seq_one_letter_code
_entity_poly.pdbx_strand_id
1 'polypeptide(L)'
;MSIYTTITASTPFIEVNLKVTPAQISMLINGFNYIIPCQSCLKDHRVPIDDEHATQAFSALECILNNCQFQKLSKKLGRRAQHGYKIVRSIQRLICRRSDIVVRRTDKNKVFYIGKAVDFERKAEDYMLRTEAYEEITNGRCPLADNSSAVQSLLNFLIAKKGLIQMQADRLSQKSDSLEVGHYHGLSKPHKPGTPLRPIVASIHAPATLASKFLNDLLAPIYLTVAHKYTFINNIDVIRKLEKHAVDGYLTSTTKFITTDVENLYTMIPRIGALEALGRFCSKNSKKGKIGTFTIDHIMKMARLTLDTNCFAYNNKY
;
A
#
# COMPACT_ATOMS: atom_id res chain seq x y z
N MET A 1 -39.79 31.94 3.58
CA MET A 1 -39.37 31.49 4.93
C MET A 1 -38.57 30.21 4.78
N SER A 2 -37.28 30.26 5.07
CA SER A 2 -36.50 29.07 5.46
C SER A 2 -35.38 29.59 6.36
N ILE A 3 -35.47 29.23 7.63
CA ILE A 3 -34.51 29.50 8.69
C ILE A 3 -33.97 28.13 9.11
N TYR A 4 -32.71 28.15 9.59
CA TYR A 4 -31.95 27.08 10.25
C TYR A 4 -31.15 26.18 9.30
N THR A 5 -29.90 25.79 9.56
CA THR A 5 -28.75 26.22 10.40
C THR A 5 -27.68 25.15 10.12
N THR A 6 -26.39 25.52 10.17
CA THR A 6 -25.23 24.73 10.66
C THR A 6 -25.14 23.24 10.24
N ILE A 7 -24.07 22.77 9.57
CA ILE A 7 -22.83 22.30 10.22
C ILE A 7 -21.67 22.19 9.21
N THR A 8 -20.50 22.53 9.75
CA THR A 8 -19.10 22.47 9.30
C THR A 8 -18.56 21.06 8.99
N ALA A 9 -17.66 20.98 8.00
CA ALA A 9 -16.31 20.37 8.12
C ALA A 9 -15.62 20.36 6.72
N SER A 10 -15.27 21.53 6.20
CA SER A 10 -14.41 21.59 5.01
C SER A 10 -12.95 21.60 5.44
N THR A 11 -12.23 20.63 4.89
CA THR A 11 -10.81 20.65 4.52
C THR A 11 -10.21 22.06 4.42
N PRO A 12 -8.88 22.24 4.63
CA PRO A 12 -8.26 23.55 4.52
C PRO A 12 -8.22 23.96 3.03
N PHE A 13 -9.33 24.46 2.51
CA PHE A 13 -9.36 25.11 1.22
C PHE A 13 -8.76 26.51 1.38
N ILE A 14 -7.75 26.76 0.57
CA ILE A 14 -7.54 28.08 0.01
C ILE A 14 -8.82 28.35 -0.80
N GLU A 15 -9.70 29.21 -0.32
CA GLU A 15 -10.67 29.87 -1.19
C GLU A 15 -9.89 30.72 -2.18
N VAL A 16 -9.56 30.11 -3.31
CA VAL A 16 -9.14 30.84 -4.49
C VAL A 16 -10.45 31.32 -5.12
N ASN A 17 -10.68 32.63 -5.16
CA ASN A 17 -11.73 33.22 -5.99
C ASN A 17 -11.31 33.07 -7.45
N LEU A 18 -11.37 31.83 -7.93
CA LEU A 18 -11.23 31.48 -9.33
C LEU A 18 -12.59 31.75 -9.94
N LYS A 19 -12.63 32.48 -11.05
CA LYS A 19 -13.80 32.43 -11.95
C LYS A 19 -13.82 31.04 -12.58
N VAL A 20 -14.18 30.02 -11.80
CA VAL A 20 -14.31 28.64 -12.25
C VAL A 20 -15.72 28.39 -12.73
N THR A 21 -15.85 27.83 -13.92
CA THR A 21 -17.13 27.37 -14.45
C THR A 21 -17.65 26.18 -13.63
N PRO A 22 -18.96 25.88 -13.66
CA PRO A 22 -19.52 24.70 -12.97
C PRO A 22 -18.81 23.38 -13.31
N ALA A 23 -18.31 23.24 -14.55
CA ALA A 23 -17.50 22.10 -14.97
C ALA A 23 -16.15 22.03 -14.24
N GLN A 24 -15.46 23.16 -14.06
CA GLN A 24 -14.19 23.24 -13.33
C GLN A 24 -14.38 23.04 -11.83
N ILE A 25 -15.51 23.48 -11.26
CA ILE A 25 -15.89 23.20 -9.86
C ILE A 25 -16.13 21.69 -9.68
N SER A 26 -16.86 21.05 -10.59
CA SER A 26 -17.05 19.59 -10.60
C SER A 26 -15.71 18.84 -10.63
N MET A 27 -14.75 19.29 -11.43
CA MET A 27 -13.38 18.72 -11.47
C MET A 27 -12.60 18.90 -10.17
N LEU A 28 -12.69 20.07 -9.52
CA LEU A 28 -12.01 20.33 -8.24
C LEU A 28 -12.60 19.52 -7.08
N ILE A 29 -13.93 19.30 -7.10
CA ILE A 29 -14.64 18.45 -6.13
C ILE A 29 -14.19 16.98 -6.25
N ASN A 30 -13.83 16.52 -7.46
CA ASN A 30 -13.31 15.18 -7.70
C ASN A 30 -11.83 14.98 -7.30
N GLY A 31 -11.16 16.04 -6.80
CA GLY A 31 -9.95 15.96 -5.98
C GLY A 31 -8.61 16.24 -6.68
N PHE A 32 -7.69 16.88 -5.94
CA PHE A 32 -6.32 17.28 -6.31
C PHE A 32 -5.33 16.14 -6.68
N ASN A 33 -5.80 14.92 -6.93
CA ASN A 33 -4.95 13.78 -7.29
C ASN A 33 -4.39 13.83 -8.71
N TYR A 34 -4.76 14.82 -9.51
CA TYR A 34 -4.44 14.92 -10.93
C TYR A 34 -3.33 15.93 -11.26
N ILE A 35 -2.63 16.46 -10.25
CA ILE A 35 -1.49 17.39 -10.45
C ILE A 35 -0.15 16.63 -10.29
N ILE A 36 0.02 15.59 -11.08
CA ILE A 36 1.32 15.08 -11.52
C ILE A 36 1.26 15.23 -13.05
N PRO A 37 2.33 15.64 -13.77
CA PRO A 37 2.29 15.74 -15.23
C PRO A 37 1.60 14.48 -15.81
N CYS A 38 0.44 14.70 -16.44
CA CYS A 38 -0.57 13.68 -16.78
C CYS A 38 0.01 12.46 -17.51
N GLN A 39 1.15 12.62 -18.18
CA GLN A 39 1.90 11.58 -18.88
C GLN A 39 2.38 10.44 -17.98
N SER A 40 2.63 10.68 -16.69
CA SER A 40 3.09 9.64 -15.74
C SER A 40 1.96 8.78 -15.19
N CYS A 41 0.74 9.33 -15.06
CA CYS A 41 -0.43 8.65 -14.50
C CYS A 41 -0.90 7.46 -15.36
N LEU A 42 -0.75 7.54 -16.70
CA LEU A 42 -1.11 6.46 -17.63
C LEU A 42 -0.20 5.22 -17.46
N LYS A 43 1.10 5.44 -17.23
CA LYS A 43 2.08 4.37 -17.02
C LYS A 43 1.94 3.72 -15.65
N ASP A 44 1.69 4.50 -14.61
CA ASP A 44 1.65 4.00 -13.22
C ASP A 44 0.43 3.14 -12.90
N HIS A 45 -0.71 3.35 -13.57
CA HIS A 45 -1.96 2.63 -13.27
C HIS A 45 -2.25 1.46 -14.22
N ARG A 46 -1.33 1.12 -15.13
CA ARG A 46 -1.51 0.08 -16.16
C ARG A 46 -2.83 0.21 -16.91
N VAL A 47 -3.30 1.45 -17.13
CA VAL A 47 -4.42 1.69 -18.03
C VAL A 47 -3.92 1.35 -19.44
N PRO A 48 -4.57 0.43 -20.17
CA PRO A 48 -4.17 0.12 -21.53
C PRO A 48 -4.12 1.42 -22.35
N ILE A 49 -2.99 1.68 -23.00
CA ILE A 49 -2.72 2.93 -23.76
C ILE A 49 -3.67 3.04 -24.98
N ASP A 50 -4.31 1.93 -25.32
CA ASP A 50 -5.33 1.71 -26.33
C ASP A 50 -6.77 2.03 -25.85
N ASP A 51 -6.98 2.44 -24.60
CA ASP A 51 -8.28 2.95 -24.13
C ASP A 51 -8.50 4.38 -24.64
N GLU A 52 -9.19 4.50 -25.77
CA GLU A 52 -9.44 5.76 -26.46
C GLU A 52 -10.23 6.75 -25.58
N HIS A 53 -11.15 6.26 -24.76
CA HIS A 53 -11.93 7.09 -23.83
C HIS A 53 -11.08 7.66 -22.70
N ALA A 54 -10.21 6.84 -22.10
CA ALA A 54 -9.26 7.32 -21.10
C ALA A 54 -8.31 8.36 -21.71
N THR A 55 -7.77 8.07 -22.89
CA THR A 55 -6.82 8.95 -23.60
C THR A 55 -7.44 10.31 -23.91
N GLN A 56 -8.66 10.33 -24.47
CA GLN A 56 -9.39 11.58 -24.75
C GLN A 56 -9.67 12.39 -23.47
N ALA A 57 -10.07 11.75 -22.38
CA ALA A 57 -10.33 12.42 -21.10
C ALA A 57 -9.04 13.05 -20.52
N PHE A 58 -7.90 12.36 -20.62
CA PHE A 58 -6.61 12.90 -20.16
C PHE A 58 -6.10 14.04 -21.05
N SER A 59 -6.23 13.93 -22.37
CA SER A 59 -5.87 15.02 -23.30
C SER A 59 -6.72 16.26 -23.07
N ALA A 60 -8.02 16.10 -22.79
CA ALA A 60 -8.89 17.22 -22.42
C ALA A 60 -8.45 17.87 -21.10
N LEU A 61 -8.07 17.07 -20.10
CA LEU A 61 -7.49 17.53 -18.83
C LEU A 61 -6.19 18.31 -19.04
N GLU A 62 -5.26 17.77 -19.85
CA GLU A 62 -3.98 18.41 -20.15
C GLU A 62 -4.18 19.72 -20.92
N CYS A 63 -5.12 19.76 -21.86
CA CYS A 63 -5.54 20.97 -22.56
C CYS A 63 -6.12 22.01 -21.59
N ILE A 64 -6.98 21.61 -20.65
CA ILE A 64 -7.52 22.49 -19.61
C ILE A 64 -6.40 23.01 -18.72
N LEU A 65 -5.48 22.16 -18.27
CA LEU A 65 -4.36 22.55 -17.40
C LEU A 65 -3.39 23.52 -18.10
N ASN A 66 -3.09 23.28 -19.38
CA ASN A 66 -2.24 24.15 -20.19
C ASN A 66 -2.95 25.48 -20.54
N ASN A 67 -4.26 25.44 -20.78
CA ASN A 67 -5.08 26.63 -21.05
C ASN A 67 -5.42 27.42 -19.78
N CYS A 68 -5.38 26.79 -18.61
CA CYS A 68 -5.27 27.46 -17.32
C CYS A 68 -3.87 28.08 -17.22
N GLN A 69 -3.61 29.10 -18.04
CA GLN A 69 -2.47 30.00 -17.88
C GLN A 69 -2.36 30.33 -16.38
N PHE A 70 -1.21 30.05 -15.77
CA PHE A 70 -0.93 30.40 -14.38
C PHE A 70 -0.98 31.92 -14.25
N GLN A 71 -2.18 32.48 -14.11
CA GLN A 71 -2.38 33.89 -13.83
C GLN A 71 -1.64 34.17 -12.53
N LYS A 72 -0.80 35.21 -12.55
CA LYS A 72 0.00 35.61 -11.40
C LYS A 72 -0.93 35.81 -10.21
N LEU A 73 -0.77 34.98 -9.17
CA LEU A 73 -1.58 35.05 -7.96
C LEU A 73 -1.62 36.49 -7.44
N SER A 74 -2.81 36.98 -7.11
CA SER A 74 -2.95 38.34 -6.58
C SER A 74 -2.07 38.52 -5.33
N LYS A 75 -1.50 39.72 -5.14
CA LYS A 75 -0.67 40.03 -3.96
C LYS A 75 -1.40 39.75 -2.63
N LYS A 76 -2.75 39.84 -2.61
CA LYS A 76 -3.58 39.51 -1.44
C LYS A 76 -3.60 38.01 -1.17
N LEU A 77 -3.81 37.18 -2.19
CA LEU A 77 -3.78 35.72 -2.07
C LEU A 77 -2.38 35.21 -1.70
N GLY A 78 -1.32 35.78 -2.29
CA GLY A 78 0.06 35.45 -1.93
C GLY A 78 0.37 35.73 -0.45
N ARG A 79 -0.05 36.89 0.07
CA ARG A 79 0.09 37.23 1.50
C ARG A 79 -0.70 36.29 2.41
N ARG A 80 -1.94 35.94 2.04
CA ARG A 80 -2.77 34.96 2.78
C ARG A 80 -2.10 33.57 2.81
N ALA A 81 -1.59 33.10 1.67
CA ALA A 81 -0.89 31.82 1.57
C ALA A 81 0.37 31.79 2.45
N GLN A 82 1.18 32.84 2.44
CA GLN A 82 2.36 32.96 3.31
C GLN A 82 1.98 32.96 4.80
N HIS A 83 0.89 33.65 5.17
CA HIS A 83 0.40 33.64 6.54
C HIS A 83 -0.07 32.23 6.96
N GLY A 84 -0.85 31.55 6.11
CA GLY A 84 -1.26 30.16 6.34
C GLY A 84 -0.07 29.22 6.49
N TYR A 85 0.94 29.33 5.61
CA TYR A 85 2.18 28.56 5.71
C TYR A 85 2.90 28.78 7.04
N LYS A 86 3.00 30.02 7.52
CA LYS A 86 3.59 30.34 8.84
C LYS A 86 2.82 29.69 9.98
N ILE A 87 1.49 29.68 9.94
CA ILE A 87 0.64 29.00 10.93
C ILE A 87 0.90 27.49 10.92
N VAL A 88 0.86 26.85 9.75
CA VAL A 88 1.13 25.40 9.60
C VAL A 88 2.51 25.05 10.15
N ARG A 89 3.55 25.84 9.80
CA ARG A 89 4.90 25.68 10.35
C ARG A 89 4.99 25.89 11.86
N SER A 90 4.16 26.75 12.44
CA SER A 90 4.07 26.93 13.90
C SER A 90 3.47 25.69 14.56
N ILE A 91 2.34 25.20 14.04
CA ILE A 91 1.66 24.00 14.53
C ILE A 91 2.58 22.78 14.43
N GLN A 92 3.27 22.58 13.31
CA GLN A 92 4.26 21.52 13.15
C GLN A 92 5.34 21.58 14.23
N ARG A 93 5.91 22.76 14.50
CA ARG A 93 6.92 22.94 15.56
C ARG A 93 6.39 22.61 16.95
N LEU A 94 5.14 22.96 17.25
CA LEU A 94 4.49 22.63 18.52
C LEU A 94 4.28 21.12 18.66
N ILE A 95 3.76 20.47 17.61
CA ILE A 95 3.49 19.03 17.59
C ILE A 95 4.80 18.23 17.67
N CYS A 96 5.86 18.63 16.98
CA CYS A 96 7.16 17.95 17.05
C CYS A 96 7.78 17.94 18.46
N ARG A 97 7.31 18.80 19.37
CA ARG A 97 7.76 18.85 20.77
C ARG A 97 6.87 18.04 21.72
N ARG A 98 5.77 17.47 21.24
CA ARG A 98 4.78 16.72 22.03
C ARG A 98 4.94 15.22 21.74
N SER A 99 5.73 14.54 22.56
CA SER A 99 5.89 13.08 22.48
C SER A 99 4.62 12.31 22.88
N ASP A 100 3.72 12.96 23.61
CA ASP A 100 2.44 12.41 24.06
C ASP A 100 1.33 12.44 22.98
N ILE A 101 1.61 13.00 21.79
CA ILE A 101 0.67 13.11 20.67
C ILE A 101 1.21 12.35 19.45
N VAL A 102 0.33 11.58 18.82
CA VAL A 102 0.60 10.91 17.55
C VAL A 102 -0.16 11.61 16.43
N VAL A 103 0.57 12.02 15.39
CA VAL A 103 0.01 12.53 14.14
C VAL A 103 0.36 11.60 12.99
N ARG A 104 -0.66 10.98 12.38
CA ARG A 104 -0.49 9.99 11.30
C ARG A 104 -1.54 10.17 10.22
N ARG A 105 -1.22 9.75 9.00
CA ARG A 105 -2.24 9.60 7.94
C ARG A 105 -3.17 8.46 8.31
N THR A 106 -4.46 8.62 8.00
CA THR A 106 -5.41 7.53 8.18
C THR A 106 -5.38 6.55 7.00
N ASP A 107 -5.92 5.36 7.22
CA ASP A 107 -5.87 4.23 6.28
C ASP A 107 -6.52 4.51 4.90
N LYS A 108 -7.80 4.88 4.88
CA LYS A 108 -8.58 5.09 3.63
C LYS A 108 -8.85 6.55 3.30
N ASN A 109 -8.81 7.42 4.30
CA ASN A 109 -9.16 8.82 4.13
C ASN A 109 -7.87 9.65 4.05
N LYS A 110 -7.86 10.70 3.22
CA LYS A 110 -6.75 11.66 3.13
C LYS A 110 -6.77 12.66 4.29
N VAL A 111 -7.16 12.20 5.47
CA VAL A 111 -7.19 12.99 6.70
C VAL A 111 -6.06 12.53 7.63
N PHE A 112 -5.74 13.36 8.60
CA PHE A 112 -4.80 13.05 9.66
C PHE A 112 -5.54 12.61 10.92
N TYR A 113 -5.03 11.58 11.55
CA TYR A 113 -5.34 11.24 12.93
C TYR A 113 -4.43 12.06 13.84
N ILE A 114 -5.03 12.70 14.84
CA ILE A 114 -4.35 13.38 15.93
C ILE A 114 -4.94 12.81 17.21
N GLY A 115 -4.11 12.16 18.03
CA GLY A 115 -4.55 11.52 19.27
C GLY A 115 -3.40 11.34 20.25
N LYS A 116 -3.69 10.86 21.47
CA LYS A 116 -2.65 10.59 22.46
C LYS A 116 -1.83 9.37 22.06
N ALA A 117 -0.53 9.40 22.35
CA ALA A 117 0.37 8.27 22.13
C ALA A 117 -0.09 7.02 22.89
N VAL A 118 -0.48 7.18 24.16
CA VAL A 118 -0.98 6.10 25.01
C VAL A 118 -2.23 5.40 24.45
N ASP A 119 -3.14 6.14 23.80
CA ASP A 119 -4.33 5.56 23.18
C ASP A 119 -3.97 4.72 21.95
N PHE A 120 -2.92 5.13 21.24
CA PHE A 120 -2.43 4.44 20.06
C PHE A 120 -1.69 3.16 20.44
N GLU A 121 -0.84 3.22 21.46
CA GLU A 121 -0.14 2.06 22.04
C GLU A 121 -1.14 1.02 22.53
N ARG A 122 -2.10 1.42 23.37
CA ARG A 122 -3.17 0.54 23.85
C ARG A 122 -3.92 -0.14 22.70
N LYS A 123 -4.27 0.60 21.64
CA LYS A 123 -4.97 0.02 20.47
C LYS A 123 -4.12 -0.99 19.70
N ALA A 124 -2.81 -0.79 19.65
CA ALA A 124 -1.90 -1.72 19.01
C ALA A 124 -1.76 -3.00 19.85
N GLU A 125 -1.57 -2.86 21.17
CA GLU A 125 -1.52 -3.98 22.12
C GLU A 125 -2.83 -4.77 22.14
N ASP A 126 -3.98 -4.09 22.23
CA ASP A 126 -5.31 -4.71 22.13
C ASP A 126 -5.46 -5.51 20.82
N TYR A 127 -4.92 -5.00 19.71
CA TYR A 127 -4.94 -5.69 18.42
C TYR A 127 -4.06 -6.95 18.44
N MET A 128 -2.81 -6.83 18.90
CA MET A 128 -1.86 -7.94 18.97
C MET A 128 -2.40 -9.05 19.89
N LEU A 129 -2.90 -8.69 21.07
CA LEU A 129 -3.46 -9.63 22.05
C LEU A 129 -4.70 -10.34 21.49
N ARG A 130 -5.66 -9.61 20.92
CA ARG A 130 -6.90 -10.20 20.39
C ARG A 130 -6.68 -11.11 19.19
N THR A 131 -5.64 -10.85 18.40
CA THR A 131 -5.38 -11.61 17.17
C THR A 131 -4.40 -12.74 17.36
N GLU A 132 -3.56 -12.71 18.40
CA GLU A 132 -2.48 -13.68 18.63
C GLU A 132 -1.58 -13.84 17.37
N ALA A 133 -1.54 -12.83 16.51
CA ALA A 133 -0.84 -12.88 15.22
C ALA A 133 0.67 -12.65 15.35
N TYR A 134 1.14 -12.25 16.52
CA TYR A 134 2.51 -11.88 16.80
C TYR A 134 2.99 -12.57 18.08
N GLU A 135 4.26 -12.91 18.09
CA GLU A 135 4.95 -13.53 19.23
C GLU A 135 6.19 -12.69 19.53
N GLU A 136 6.36 -12.32 20.80
CA GLU A 136 7.53 -11.55 21.25
C GLU A 136 8.78 -12.43 21.28
N ILE A 137 9.90 -11.94 20.73
CA ILE A 137 11.19 -12.61 20.85
C ILE A 137 11.76 -12.36 22.25
N THR A 138 11.56 -13.33 23.15
CA THR A 138 11.81 -13.19 24.59
C THR A 138 13.29 -13.15 25.01
N ASN A 139 14.22 -13.49 24.13
CA ASN A 139 15.65 -13.50 24.45
C ASN A 139 16.28 -12.09 24.54
N GLY A 140 15.51 -11.04 24.22
CA GLY A 140 15.91 -9.63 24.29
C GLY A 140 16.98 -9.22 23.26
N ARG A 141 17.36 -10.11 22.35
CA ARG A 141 18.37 -9.83 21.32
C ARG A 141 17.71 -9.37 20.03
N CYS A 142 18.26 -8.32 19.44
CA CYS A 142 17.86 -7.86 18.13
C CYS A 142 18.09 -8.96 17.08
N PRO A 143 17.06 -9.40 16.34
CA PRO A 143 17.18 -10.50 15.38
C PRO A 143 17.91 -10.12 14.08
N LEU A 144 18.35 -8.86 13.95
CA LEU A 144 18.90 -8.33 12.70
C LEU A 144 20.10 -9.11 12.19
N ALA A 145 21.06 -9.39 13.07
CA ALA A 145 22.30 -10.08 12.71
C ALA A 145 22.02 -11.53 12.30
N ASP A 146 21.18 -12.23 13.05
CA ASP A 146 20.81 -13.62 12.78
C ASP A 146 20.03 -13.73 11.46
N ASN A 147 19.07 -12.83 11.23
CA ASN A 147 18.31 -12.78 9.98
C ASN A 147 19.20 -12.43 8.78
N SER A 148 20.14 -11.50 8.94
CA SER A 148 21.12 -11.16 7.90
C SER A 148 22.00 -12.35 7.54
N SER A 149 22.52 -13.05 8.56
CA SER A 149 23.31 -14.27 8.41
C SER A 149 22.52 -15.38 7.71
N ALA A 150 21.25 -15.56 8.07
CA ALA A 150 20.39 -16.55 7.44
C ALA A 150 20.13 -16.24 5.96
N VAL A 151 19.89 -14.97 5.60
CA VAL A 151 19.77 -14.53 4.21
C VAL A 151 21.06 -14.77 3.45
N GLN A 152 22.21 -14.38 4.00
CA GLN A 152 23.49 -14.59 3.34
C GLN A 152 23.79 -16.08 3.13
N SER A 153 23.47 -16.92 4.12
CA SER A 153 23.62 -18.37 4.04
C SER A 153 22.75 -18.97 2.93
N LEU A 154 21.51 -18.50 2.80
CA LEU A 154 20.63 -18.92 1.72
C LEU A 154 21.17 -18.51 0.35
N LEU A 155 21.63 -17.26 0.19
CA LEU A 155 22.18 -16.78 -1.07
C LEU A 155 23.44 -17.57 -1.47
N ASN A 156 24.34 -17.85 -0.53
CA ASN A 156 25.51 -18.70 -0.74
C ASN A 156 25.11 -20.11 -1.17
N PHE A 157 24.09 -20.70 -0.53
CA PHE A 157 23.53 -21.99 -0.94
C PHE A 157 23.01 -21.97 -2.38
N LEU A 158 22.26 -20.93 -2.75
CA LEU A 158 21.72 -20.79 -4.11
C LEU A 158 22.81 -20.61 -5.17
N ILE A 159 23.91 -19.91 -4.86
CA ILE A 159 25.08 -19.82 -5.73
C ILE A 159 25.73 -21.20 -5.90
N ALA A 160 25.99 -21.90 -4.79
CA ALA A 160 26.62 -23.23 -4.81
C ALA A 160 25.80 -24.25 -5.61
N LYS A 161 24.46 -24.13 -5.59
CA LYS A 161 23.54 -24.96 -6.38
C LYS A 161 23.27 -24.43 -7.79
N LYS A 162 24.02 -23.43 -8.25
CA LYS A 162 23.88 -22.80 -9.58
C LYS A 162 22.46 -22.26 -9.85
N GLY A 163 21.74 -21.90 -8.79
CA GLY A 163 20.43 -21.23 -8.88
C GLY A 163 20.57 -19.73 -9.07
N LEU A 164 21.65 -19.13 -8.56
CA LEU A 164 22.04 -17.73 -8.73
C LEU A 164 23.49 -17.62 -9.21
N ILE A 165 23.79 -16.53 -9.91
CA ILE A 165 25.16 -16.03 -10.04
C ILE A 165 25.45 -14.99 -8.95
N GLN A 166 26.73 -14.72 -8.66
CA GLN A 166 27.15 -13.76 -7.63
C GLN A 166 26.47 -12.40 -7.79
N MET A 167 26.47 -11.84 -9.01
CA MET A 167 25.82 -10.55 -9.30
C MET A 167 24.32 -10.54 -8.96
N GLN A 168 23.62 -11.67 -9.10
CA GLN A 168 22.21 -11.74 -8.71
C GLN A 168 22.08 -11.79 -7.19
N ALA A 169 22.92 -12.57 -6.50
CA ALA A 169 22.94 -12.62 -5.04
C ALA A 169 23.23 -11.24 -4.44
N ASP A 170 24.20 -10.49 -4.98
CA ASP A 170 24.52 -9.14 -4.52
C ASP A 170 23.33 -8.16 -4.64
N ARG A 171 22.47 -8.35 -5.66
CA ARG A 171 21.22 -7.57 -5.83
C ARG A 171 20.10 -8.00 -4.88
N LEU A 172 20.20 -9.18 -4.31
CA LEU A 172 19.24 -9.72 -3.34
C LEU A 172 19.69 -9.47 -1.89
N SER A 173 20.94 -9.05 -1.68
CA SER A 173 21.44 -8.61 -0.39
C SER A 173 21.13 -7.14 -0.16
N GLN A 174 20.62 -6.83 1.03
CA GLN A 174 20.52 -5.45 1.50
C GLN A 174 21.90 -4.85 1.72
N LYS A 175 22.04 -3.54 1.53
CA LYS A 175 23.29 -2.86 1.86
C LYS A 175 23.44 -2.74 3.38
N SER A 176 24.62 -3.06 3.88
CA SER A 176 24.90 -3.11 5.32
C SER A 176 24.66 -1.77 6.04
N ASP A 177 24.85 -0.65 5.35
CA ASP A 177 24.63 0.71 5.89
C ASP A 177 23.15 1.08 6.03
N SER A 178 22.26 0.38 5.33
CA SER A 178 20.81 0.60 5.36
C SER A 178 20.05 -0.40 6.23
N LEU A 179 20.69 -1.50 6.63
CA LEU A 179 20.04 -2.67 7.22
C LEU A 179 19.34 -2.34 8.55
N GLU A 180 18.05 -2.64 8.65
CA GLU A 180 17.26 -2.39 9.87
C GLU A 180 16.25 -3.51 10.11
N VAL A 181 15.82 -3.69 11.37
CA VAL A 181 14.67 -4.55 11.68
C VAL A 181 13.40 -3.81 11.26
N GLY A 182 12.37 -4.52 10.79
CA GLY A 182 11.10 -3.89 10.46
C GLY A 182 10.53 -3.08 11.63
N HIS A 183 9.64 -2.13 11.37
CA HIS A 183 9.03 -1.31 12.41
C HIS A 183 7.51 -1.37 12.34
N TYR A 184 6.87 -1.69 13.47
CA TYR A 184 5.42 -1.65 13.56
C TYR A 184 4.90 -0.22 13.65
N HIS A 185 3.86 0.08 12.88
CA HIS A 185 3.02 1.25 13.07
C HIS A 185 1.57 0.97 12.66
N GLY A 186 0.62 1.60 13.33
CA GLY A 186 -0.79 1.54 12.99
C GLY A 186 -1.28 2.68 12.10
N LEU A 187 -2.14 2.38 11.12
CA LEU A 187 -2.94 3.40 10.44
C LEU A 187 -4.37 3.40 11.00
N SER A 188 -4.82 4.52 11.56
CA SER A 188 -6.17 4.60 12.12
C SER A 188 -7.25 4.42 11.03
N LYS A 189 -8.33 3.71 11.38
CA LYS A 189 -9.53 3.51 10.55
C LYS A 189 -10.69 4.33 11.13
N PRO A 190 -10.74 5.66 10.92
CA PRO A 190 -11.77 6.51 11.52
C PRO A 190 -13.20 6.22 11.02
N HIS A 191 -13.33 5.53 9.89
CA HIS A 191 -14.60 5.09 9.32
C HIS A 191 -15.17 3.83 10.00
N LYS A 192 -14.46 3.26 10.99
CA LYS A 192 -14.93 2.10 11.78
C LYS A 192 -15.18 2.52 13.24
N PRO A 193 -16.20 1.96 13.93
CA PRO A 193 -16.46 2.23 15.34
C PRO A 193 -15.21 2.03 16.21
N GLY A 194 -14.97 2.93 17.17
CA GLY A 194 -13.78 2.90 18.03
C GLY A 194 -12.46 3.33 17.37
N THR A 195 -12.46 3.61 16.07
CA THR A 195 -11.26 4.00 15.29
C THR A 195 -10.09 3.02 15.50
N PRO A 196 -10.26 1.73 15.13
CA PRO A 196 -9.23 0.72 15.29
C PRO A 196 -8.03 1.00 14.38
N LEU A 197 -6.90 0.36 14.66
CA LEU A 197 -5.70 0.46 13.83
C LEU A 197 -5.70 -0.61 12.72
N ARG A 198 -5.11 -0.28 11.57
CA ARG A 198 -4.55 -1.25 10.64
C ARG A 198 -3.09 -1.47 11.03
N PRO A 199 -2.66 -2.66 11.43
CA PRO A 199 -1.25 -2.91 11.65
C PRO A 199 -0.49 -2.79 10.33
N ILE A 200 0.66 -2.15 10.35
CA ILE A 200 1.61 -2.09 9.24
C ILE A 200 3.00 -2.36 9.81
N VAL A 201 3.72 -3.28 9.19
CA VAL A 201 5.15 -3.48 9.44
C VAL A 201 5.91 -2.85 8.27
N ALA A 202 6.66 -1.79 8.55
CA ALA A 202 7.56 -1.19 7.58
C ALA A 202 8.89 -1.95 7.62
N SER A 203 9.19 -2.73 6.59
CA SER A 203 10.37 -3.58 6.51
C SER A 203 11.24 -3.28 5.27
N ILE A 204 11.25 -2.04 4.79
CA ILE A 204 11.92 -1.66 3.53
C ILE A 204 13.39 -2.09 3.53
N HIS A 205 14.08 -1.92 4.66
CA HIS A 205 15.48 -2.28 4.81
C HIS A 205 15.73 -3.57 5.61
N ALA A 206 14.69 -4.40 5.80
CA ALA A 206 14.84 -5.69 6.45
C ALA A 206 15.62 -6.69 5.57
N PRO A 207 16.37 -7.63 6.19
CA PRO A 207 17.27 -8.53 5.48
C PRO A 207 16.64 -9.28 4.30
N ALA A 208 15.42 -9.81 4.46
CA ALA A 208 14.77 -10.64 3.46
C ALA A 208 13.94 -9.86 2.41
N THR A 209 13.85 -8.53 2.51
CA THR A 209 12.91 -7.74 1.69
C THR A 209 13.22 -7.82 0.19
N LEU A 210 14.49 -7.79 -0.20
CA LEU A 210 14.87 -7.92 -1.61
C LEU A 210 14.64 -9.35 -2.14
N ALA A 211 14.86 -10.38 -1.32
CA ALA A 211 14.51 -11.76 -1.65
C ALA A 211 12.99 -11.95 -1.81
N SER A 212 12.19 -11.36 -0.91
CA SER A 212 10.73 -11.32 -1.00
C SER A 212 10.25 -10.64 -2.28
N LYS A 213 10.84 -9.49 -2.62
CA LYS A 213 10.53 -8.77 -3.86
C LYS A 213 10.88 -9.61 -5.08
N PHE A 214 12.03 -10.26 -5.07
CA PHE A 214 12.44 -11.15 -6.15
C PHE A 214 11.48 -12.32 -6.35
N LEU A 215 11.03 -12.96 -5.27
CA LEU A 215 10.01 -14.01 -5.35
C LEU A 215 8.69 -13.48 -5.94
N ASN A 216 8.25 -12.30 -5.52
CA ASN A 216 7.08 -11.66 -6.10
C ASN A 216 7.27 -11.41 -7.60
N ASP A 217 8.40 -10.83 -8.02
CA ASP A 217 8.68 -10.52 -9.42
C ASP A 217 8.76 -11.80 -10.28
N LEU A 218 9.24 -12.91 -9.71
CA LEU A 218 9.29 -14.24 -10.35
C LEU A 218 7.89 -14.87 -10.51
N LEU A 219 7.05 -14.80 -9.48
CA LEU A 219 5.80 -15.54 -9.39
C LEU A 219 4.58 -14.75 -9.86
N ALA A 220 4.58 -13.42 -9.71
CA ALA A 220 3.43 -12.57 -10.00
C ALA A 220 2.94 -12.67 -11.45
N PRO A 221 3.79 -12.73 -12.50
CA PRO A 221 3.31 -12.86 -13.88
C PRO A 221 2.50 -14.15 -14.10
N ILE A 222 2.94 -15.26 -13.49
CA ILE A 222 2.26 -16.56 -13.57
C ILE A 222 0.98 -16.51 -12.75
N TYR A 223 1.06 -16.02 -11.52
CA TYR A 223 -0.09 -15.89 -10.62
C TYR A 223 -1.18 -15.05 -11.25
N LEU A 224 -0.86 -13.86 -11.77
CA LEU A 224 -1.82 -12.96 -12.39
C LEU A 224 -2.49 -13.62 -13.60
N THR A 225 -1.76 -14.37 -14.42
CA THR A 225 -2.34 -15.10 -15.56
C THR A 225 -3.38 -16.13 -15.11
N VAL A 226 -3.07 -16.89 -14.04
CA VAL A 226 -3.96 -17.94 -13.52
C VAL A 226 -5.14 -17.33 -12.74
N ALA A 227 -4.89 -16.31 -11.91
CA ALA A 227 -5.86 -15.70 -11.03
C ALA A 227 -6.86 -14.81 -11.78
N HIS A 228 -6.46 -14.20 -12.90
CA HIS A 228 -7.30 -13.26 -13.65
C HIS A 228 -8.69 -13.81 -14.02
N LYS A 229 -8.82 -15.13 -14.16
CA LYS A 229 -10.10 -15.81 -14.42
C LYS A 229 -11.09 -15.72 -13.25
N TYR A 230 -10.60 -15.63 -12.01
CA TYR A 230 -11.41 -15.74 -10.79
C TYR A 230 -11.30 -14.52 -9.87
N THR A 231 -10.42 -13.57 -10.17
CA THR A 231 -10.21 -12.35 -9.37
C THR A 231 -10.45 -11.10 -10.19
N PHE A 232 -10.82 -10.01 -9.52
CA PHE A 232 -10.87 -8.68 -10.12
C PHE A 232 -9.57 -7.92 -9.82
N ILE A 233 -9.03 -7.23 -10.82
CA ILE A 233 -7.80 -6.43 -10.66
C ILE A 233 -8.13 -5.04 -10.08
N ASN A 234 -9.21 -4.42 -10.57
CA ASN A 234 -9.62 -3.07 -10.19
C ASN A 234 -11.13 -2.87 -10.48
N ASN A 235 -11.65 -1.69 -10.15
CA ASN A 235 -13.08 -1.38 -10.31
C ASN A 235 -13.55 -1.47 -11.77
N ILE A 236 -12.70 -1.14 -12.74
CA ILE A 236 -13.03 -1.22 -14.17
C ILE A 236 -13.14 -2.68 -14.61
N ASP A 237 -12.21 -3.53 -14.15
CA ASP A 237 -12.25 -4.98 -14.41
C ASP A 237 -13.50 -5.64 -13.82
N VAL A 238 -13.97 -5.19 -12.66
CA VAL A 238 -15.27 -5.62 -12.08
C VAL A 238 -16.41 -5.32 -13.04
N ILE A 239 -16.53 -4.07 -13.49
CA ILE A 239 -17.62 -3.63 -14.38
C ILE A 239 -17.60 -4.44 -15.68
N ARG A 240 -16.43 -4.52 -16.34
CA ARG A 240 -16.27 -5.25 -17.61
C ARG A 240 -16.64 -6.72 -17.49
N LYS A 241 -16.27 -7.38 -16.39
CA LYS A 241 -16.63 -8.78 -16.14
C LYS A 241 -18.12 -8.94 -15.89
N LEU A 242 -18.76 -8.03 -15.13
CA LEU A 242 -20.20 -8.06 -14.91
C LEU A 242 -21.00 -7.81 -16.20
N GLU A 243 -20.56 -6.85 -17.02
CA GLU A 243 -21.14 -6.60 -18.35
C GLU A 243 -21.05 -7.84 -19.24
N LYS A 244 -19.88 -8.50 -19.25
CA LYS A 244 -19.72 -9.76 -19.96
C LYS A 244 -20.66 -10.84 -19.44
N HIS A 245 -20.80 -11.01 -18.12
CA HIS A 245 -21.77 -11.94 -17.54
C HIS A 245 -23.20 -11.61 -17.93
N ALA A 246 -23.55 -10.33 -18.10
CA ALA A 246 -24.86 -9.92 -18.59
C ALA A 246 -25.07 -10.27 -20.07
N VAL A 247 -24.10 -9.95 -20.93
CA VAL A 247 -24.12 -10.30 -22.37
C VAL A 247 -24.21 -11.81 -22.58
N ASP A 248 -23.46 -12.58 -21.78
CA ASP A 248 -23.46 -14.04 -21.83
C ASP A 248 -24.73 -14.67 -21.21
N GLY A 249 -25.69 -13.86 -20.73
CA GLY A 249 -26.97 -14.30 -20.18
C GLY A 249 -26.93 -14.85 -18.75
N TYR A 250 -25.80 -14.72 -18.05
CA TYR A 250 -25.64 -15.16 -16.66
C TYR A 250 -26.14 -14.14 -15.63
N LEU A 251 -26.34 -12.88 -16.02
CA LEU A 251 -26.89 -11.84 -15.15
C LEU A 251 -28.38 -11.61 -15.45
N THR A 252 -29.23 -12.33 -14.73
CA THR A 252 -30.69 -12.27 -14.86
C THR A 252 -31.34 -11.50 -13.71
N SER A 253 -32.63 -11.18 -13.82
CA SER A 253 -33.42 -10.57 -12.73
C SER A 253 -33.49 -11.43 -11.45
N THR A 254 -33.19 -12.73 -11.54
CA THR A 254 -33.16 -13.66 -10.40
C THR A 254 -31.76 -13.85 -9.81
N THR A 255 -30.74 -13.21 -10.39
CA THR A 255 -29.36 -13.30 -9.92
C THR A 255 -29.20 -12.61 -8.57
N LYS A 256 -28.58 -13.31 -7.61
CA LYS A 256 -28.31 -12.78 -6.26
C LYS A 256 -26.82 -12.54 -6.09
N PHE A 257 -26.48 -11.39 -5.53
CA PHE A 257 -25.11 -11.07 -5.14
C PHE A 257 -24.89 -11.40 -3.67
N ILE A 258 -23.77 -12.05 -3.37
CA ILE A 258 -23.34 -12.36 -2.01
C ILE A 258 -22.01 -11.64 -1.79
N THR A 259 -21.94 -10.84 -0.74
CA THR A 259 -20.71 -10.19 -0.31
C THR A 259 -20.24 -10.82 1.00
N THR A 260 -18.97 -11.17 1.05
CA THR A 260 -18.31 -11.68 2.26
C THR A 260 -17.03 -10.88 2.48
N ASP A 261 -16.74 -10.52 3.73
CA ASP A 261 -15.52 -9.82 4.13
C ASP A 261 -14.71 -10.75 5.04
N VAL A 262 -13.41 -10.87 4.76
CA VAL A 262 -12.50 -11.66 5.59
C VAL A 262 -11.74 -10.71 6.50
N GLU A 263 -11.96 -10.84 7.80
CA GLU A 263 -11.28 -9.99 8.77
C GLU A 263 -9.80 -10.35 8.91
N ASN A 264 -8.95 -9.32 9.02
CA ASN A 264 -7.53 -9.47 9.36
C ASN A 264 -6.75 -10.45 8.46
N LEU A 265 -7.15 -10.56 7.19
CA LEU A 265 -6.62 -11.56 6.23
C LEU A 265 -5.10 -11.77 6.33
N TYR A 266 -4.29 -10.71 6.24
CA TYR A 266 -2.84 -10.82 6.21
C TYR A 266 -2.22 -11.43 7.47
N THR A 267 -2.78 -11.12 8.64
CA THR A 267 -2.27 -11.62 9.93
C THR A 267 -2.81 -13.01 10.26
N MET A 268 -3.90 -13.43 9.61
CA MET A 268 -4.58 -14.71 9.90
C MET A 268 -4.20 -15.84 8.94
N ILE A 269 -3.29 -15.60 7.98
CA ILE A 269 -2.83 -16.65 7.06
C ILE A 269 -1.80 -17.54 7.79
N PRO A 270 -2.07 -18.85 8.00
CA PRO A 270 -1.11 -19.73 8.64
C PRO A 270 0.15 -19.91 7.79
N ARG A 271 1.33 -19.74 8.38
CA ARG A 271 2.63 -19.83 7.68
C ARG A 271 2.79 -21.14 6.92
N ILE A 272 2.49 -22.28 7.56
CA ILE A 272 2.59 -23.59 6.93
C ILE A 272 1.59 -23.73 5.77
N GLY A 273 0.33 -23.34 5.98
CA GLY A 273 -0.69 -23.38 4.93
C GLY A 273 -0.33 -22.51 3.72
N ALA A 274 0.28 -21.34 3.93
CA ALA A 274 0.77 -20.49 2.85
C ALA A 274 1.89 -21.16 2.04
N LEU A 275 2.86 -21.79 2.72
CA LEU A 275 3.95 -22.52 2.07
C LEU A 275 3.44 -23.74 1.29
N GLU A 276 2.48 -24.49 1.84
CA GLU A 276 1.86 -25.60 1.12
C GLU A 276 1.09 -25.15 -0.12
N ALA A 277 0.33 -24.06 -0.01
CA ALA A 277 -0.39 -23.47 -1.13
C ALA A 277 0.59 -23.00 -2.23
N LEU A 278 1.70 -22.35 -1.84
CA LEU A 278 2.77 -21.96 -2.75
C LEU A 278 3.42 -23.19 -3.41
N GLY A 279 3.71 -24.24 -2.65
CA GLY A 279 4.30 -25.48 -3.17
C GLY A 279 3.41 -26.16 -4.22
N ARG A 280 2.09 -26.23 -3.96
CA ARG A 280 1.09 -26.72 -4.93
C ARG A 280 1.04 -25.84 -6.17
N PHE A 281 1.03 -24.52 -5.99
CA PHE A 281 1.04 -23.55 -7.09
C PHE A 281 2.29 -23.72 -7.96
N CYS A 282 3.48 -23.77 -7.37
CA CYS A 282 4.73 -23.95 -8.09
C CYS A 282 4.77 -25.29 -8.82
N SER A 283 4.33 -26.38 -8.18
CA SER A 283 4.28 -27.71 -8.81
C SER A 283 3.41 -27.71 -10.07
N LYS A 284 2.20 -27.11 -9.98
CA LYS A 284 1.25 -27.04 -11.09
C LYS A 284 1.73 -26.17 -12.25
N ASN A 285 2.50 -25.13 -11.98
CA ASN A 285 2.89 -24.13 -12.99
C ASN A 285 4.37 -24.20 -13.40
N SER A 286 5.14 -25.14 -12.84
CA SER A 286 6.53 -25.34 -13.22
C SER A 286 6.66 -26.05 -14.57
N LYS A 287 7.76 -25.80 -15.27
CA LYS A 287 8.18 -26.57 -16.45
C LYS A 287 9.41 -27.38 -16.07
N LYS A 288 9.31 -28.72 -16.17
CA LYS A 288 10.38 -29.66 -15.75
C LYS A 288 10.86 -29.41 -14.30
N GLY A 289 9.93 -29.11 -13.39
CA GLY A 289 10.23 -28.84 -11.98
C GLY A 289 10.91 -27.51 -11.69
N LYS A 290 10.88 -26.57 -12.65
CA LYS A 290 11.47 -25.23 -12.52
C LYS A 290 10.52 -24.10 -12.88
N ILE A 291 10.73 -22.94 -12.27
CA ILE A 291 10.14 -21.65 -12.69
C ILE A 291 11.31 -20.72 -13.00
N GLY A 292 11.42 -20.31 -14.26
CA GLY A 292 12.65 -19.69 -14.76
C GLY A 292 13.85 -20.63 -14.58
N THR A 293 14.88 -20.14 -13.90
CA THR A 293 16.10 -20.92 -13.59
C THR A 293 16.03 -21.65 -12.24
N PHE A 294 14.99 -21.41 -11.43
CA PHE A 294 14.90 -21.90 -10.05
C PHE A 294 14.11 -23.19 -9.96
N THR A 295 14.62 -24.14 -9.18
CA THR A 295 13.86 -25.32 -8.78
C THR A 295 12.78 -24.92 -7.78
N ILE A 296 11.76 -25.77 -7.62
CA ILE A 296 10.73 -25.57 -6.59
C ILE A 296 11.38 -25.50 -5.19
N ASP A 297 12.38 -26.33 -4.90
CA ASP A 297 13.11 -26.29 -3.62
C ASP A 297 13.75 -24.91 -3.35
N HIS A 298 14.40 -24.30 -4.36
CA HIS A 298 14.98 -22.96 -4.21
C HIS A 298 13.92 -21.92 -3.84
N ILE A 299 12.77 -21.95 -4.53
CA ILE A 299 11.65 -21.03 -4.29
C ILE A 299 11.08 -21.23 -2.88
N MET A 300 10.87 -22.49 -2.48
CA MET A 300 10.33 -22.82 -1.17
C MET A 300 11.27 -22.41 -0.03
N LYS A 301 12.59 -22.57 -0.20
CA LYS A 301 13.58 -22.10 0.78
C LYS A 301 13.61 -20.58 0.92
N MET A 302 13.56 -19.84 -0.19
CA MET A 302 13.44 -18.38 -0.15
C MET A 302 12.14 -17.92 0.51
N ALA A 303 11.01 -18.57 0.18
CA ALA A 303 9.70 -18.21 0.72
C ALA A 303 9.64 -18.49 2.24
N ARG A 304 10.13 -19.66 2.66
CA ARG A 304 10.22 -20.02 4.08
C ARG A 304 11.07 -19.01 4.85
N LEU A 305 12.28 -18.72 4.37
CA LEU A 305 13.14 -17.75 5.04
C LEU A 305 12.49 -16.36 5.13
N THR A 306 11.80 -15.92 4.07
CA THR A 306 11.08 -14.63 4.07
C THR A 306 10.00 -14.57 5.14
N LEU A 307 9.27 -15.68 5.36
CA LEU A 307 8.22 -15.76 6.38
C LEU A 307 8.80 -15.93 7.80
N ASP A 308 9.92 -16.64 7.94
CA ASP A 308 10.55 -16.92 9.23
C ASP A 308 11.32 -15.71 9.78
N THR A 309 11.83 -14.85 8.89
CA THR A 309 12.58 -13.63 9.25
C THR A 309 11.72 -12.36 9.30
N ASN A 310 10.39 -12.51 9.25
CA ASN A 310 9.45 -11.40 9.31
C ASN A 310 9.24 -10.90 10.75
N CYS A 311 10.27 -10.29 11.32
CA CYS A 311 10.26 -9.68 12.65
C CYS A 311 10.24 -8.15 12.59
N PHE A 312 9.82 -7.50 13.67
CA PHE A 312 9.80 -6.05 13.75
C PHE A 312 10.06 -5.53 15.17
N ALA A 313 10.62 -4.34 15.29
CA ALA A 313 10.72 -3.64 16.55
C ALA A 313 9.40 -2.91 16.89
N TYR A 314 8.94 -3.05 18.13
CA TYR A 314 7.81 -2.32 18.70
C TYR A 314 8.01 -2.10 20.21
N ASN A 315 7.89 -0.86 20.69
CA ASN A 315 8.04 -0.52 22.12
C ASN A 315 9.28 -1.15 22.80
N ASN A 316 10.45 -1.07 22.15
CA ASN A 316 11.73 -1.66 22.60
C ASN A 316 11.74 -3.21 22.70
N LYS A 317 10.79 -3.87 22.05
CA LYS A 317 10.69 -5.33 21.89
C LYS A 317 10.82 -5.71 20.41
N TYR A 318 10.98 -7.01 20.14
CA TYR A 318 11.13 -7.58 18.79
C TYR A 318 10.13 -8.70 18.52
#